data_AF-A0A562JU24-F1
#
_entry.id   AF-A0A562JU24-F1
#
_cell.length_a   1.000
_cell.length_b   1.000
_cell.length_c   1.000
_cell.angle_alpha   90.00
_cell.angle_beta   90.00
_cell.angle_gamma   90.00
#
_symmetry.space_group_name_H-M   'P 1'
#
loop_
_entity.id
_entity.type
_entity.pdbx_description
1 polymer ?
#
loop_
_entity_poly.entity_id
_entity_poly.type
_entity_poly.pdbx_seq_one_letter_code
_entity_poly.pdbx_strand_id
1 'polypeptide(L)'
;MHLLFNFLFLLAGWKWGDWKNWREYYPTILFFIGGDLLKNFLFRNYPMWQYKETVFAENILFGHPVINLMIMAIVYPATILIFLGHYPKGCRQQAIWIALWVFFYSSIEFVNLHYLNLIEHSNGWTMGWSLLFNIFMFIIFRVHYKRPLVALGIGFLWIFFLWNMLDVPIELLK
;
A
#
# COMPACT_ATOMS: atom_id res chain seq x y z
N MET A 1 8.36 -12.88 -9.66
CA MET A 1 8.35 -11.43 -9.94
C MET A 1 8.20 -10.58 -8.68
N HIS A 2 7.46 -11.00 -7.66
CA HIS A 2 7.42 -10.29 -6.36
C HIS A 2 8.81 -10.02 -5.77
N LEU A 3 9.72 -11.01 -5.82
CA LEU A 3 11.13 -10.82 -5.39
C LEU A 3 11.86 -9.75 -6.19
N LEU A 4 11.64 -9.70 -7.51
CA LEU A 4 12.25 -8.68 -8.37
C LEU A 4 11.75 -7.30 -7.98
N PHE A 5 10.43 -7.13 -7.81
CA PHE A 5 9.87 -5.85 -7.36
C PHE A 5 10.40 -5.46 -5.98
N ASN A 6 10.42 -6.38 -5.00
CA ASN A 6 10.99 -6.10 -3.68
C ASN A 6 12.47 -5.71 -3.76
N PHE A 7 13.25 -6.39 -4.58
CA PHE A 7 14.65 -6.06 -4.79
C PHE A 7 14.83 -4.68 -5.45
N LEU A 8 14.02 -4.34 -6.46
CA LEU A 8 14.03 -3.02 -7.07
C LEU A 8 13.64 -1.93 -6.08
N PHE A 9 12.62 -2.16 -5.24
CA PHE A 9 12.25 -1.22 -4.17
C PHE A 9 13.32 -1.13 -3.10
N LEU A 10 14.01 -2.22 -2.76
CA LEU A 10 15.13 -2.20 -1.83
C LEU A 10 16.28 -1.36 -2.37
N LEU A 11 16.65 -1.54 -3.64
CA LEU A 11 17.67 -0.72 -4.30
C LEU A 11 17.24 0.75 -4.40
N ALA A 12 15.99 1.01 -4.76
CA ALA A 12 15.44 2.36 -4.83
C ALA A 12 15.44 3.03 -3.45
N GLY A 13 15.01 2.32 -2.42
CA GLY A 13 15.02 2.77 -1.03
C GLY A 13 16.45 3.03 -0.57
N TRP A 14 17.39 2.13 -0.84
CA TRP A 14 18.80 2.31 -0.49
C TRP A 14 19.43 3.54 -1.18
N LYS A 15 19.14 3.74 -2.47
CA LYS A 15 19.74 4.82 -3.27
C LYS A 15 19.07 6.20 -3.07
N TRP A 16 17.75 6.23 -2.95
CA TRP A 16 16.94 7.46 -2.94
C TRP A 16 16.11 7.65 -1.67
N GLY A 17 16.15 6.73 -0.71
CA GLY A 17 15.49 6.92 0.57
C GLY A 17 16.23 7.95 1.42
N ASP A 18 15.50 8.79 2.14
CA ASP A 18 16.10 9.68 3.13
C ASP A 18 16.41 8.91 4.44
N TRP A 19 17.49 8.14 4.40
CA TRP A 19 18.00 7.39 5.54
C TRP A 19 18.54 8.27 6.65
N LYS A 20 18.86 9.54 6.39
CA LYS A 20 19.37 10.44 7.43
C LYS A 20 18.26 10.76 8.43
N ASN A 21 17.03 10.95 7.95
CA ASN A 21 15.88 11.33 8.76
C ASN A 21 14.88 10.17 8.98
N TRP A 22 15.32 8.90 8.82
CA TRP A 22 14.44 7.71 8.87
C TRP A 22 13.52 7.65 10.10
N ARG A 23 13.99 8.14 11.26
CA ARG A 23 13.23 8.17 12.51
C ARG A 23 11.99 9.05 12.44
N GLU A 24 12.02 10.11 11.64
CA GLU A 24 10.86 10.99 11.44
C GLU A 24 9.78 10.29 10.62
N TYR A 25 10.16 9.35 9.76
CA TYR A 25 9.26 8.63 8.87
C TYR A 25 8.75 7.33 9.48
N TYR A 26 9.46 6.79 10.47
CA TYR A 26 9.14 5.53 11.14
C TYR A 26 7.68 5.43 11.63
N PRO A 27 7.07 6.47 12.25
CA PRO A 27 5.65 6.41 12.62
C PRO A 27 4.73 6.20 11.42
N THR A 28 5.01 6.82 10.27
CA THR A 28 4.21 6.65 9.05
C THR A 28 4.44 5.29 8.40
N ILE A 29 5.65 4.74 8.49
CA ILE A 29 5.94 3.35 8.08
C ILE A 29 5.07 2.38 8.91
N LEU A 30 5.08 2.53 10.23
CA LEU A 30 4.26 1.69 11.11
C LEU A 30 2.76 1.90 10.89
N PHE A 31 2.31 3.13 10.63
CA PHE A 31 0.93 3.41 10.27
C PHE A 31 0.51 2.67 9.00
N PHE A 32 1.37 2.66 7.97
CA PHE A 32 1.09 1.94 6.73
C PHE A 32 1.01 0.43 6.97
N ILE A 33 2.00 -0.14 7.66
CA ILE A 33 2.02 -1.58 8.02
C ILE A 33 0.80 -1.94 8.86
N GLY A 34 0.48 -1.16 9.89
CA GLY A 34 -0.65 -1.39 10.78
C GLY A 34 -2.00 -1.30 10.07
N GLY A 35 -2.17 -0.33 9.17
CA GLY A 35 -3.37 -0.22 8.35
C GLY A 35 -3.55 -1.41 7.40
N ASP A 36 -2.48 -1.89 6.79
CA ASP A 36 -2.53 -3.07 5.91
C ASP A 36 -2.83 -4.34 6.71
N LEU A 37 -2.18 -4.56 7.85
CA LEU A 37 -2.49 -5.66 8.76
C LEU A 37 -3.94 -5.63 9.23
N LEU A 38 -4.46 -4.46 9.61
CA LEU A 38 -5.85 -4.29 9.99
C LEU A 38 -6.79 -4.64 8.85
N LYS A 39 -6.51 -4.19 7.61
CA LYS A 39 -7.27 -4.58 6.42
C LYS A 39 -7.27 -6.10 6.22
N ASN A 40 -6.12 -6.77 6.30
CA ASN A 40 -6.07 -8.22 6.12
C ASN A 40 -6.73 -8.99 7.25
N PHE A 41 -6.81 -8.42 8.45
CA PHE A 41 -7.57 -8.99 9.55
C PHE A 41 -9.08 -8.85 9.32
N LEU A 42 -9.56 -7.62 9.09
CA LEU A 42 -10.98 -7.30 8.92
C LEU A 42 -11.61 -7.99 7.71
N PHE A 43 -10.89 -8.06 6.59
CA PHE A 43 -11.40 -8.58 5.32
C PHE A 43 -10.82 -9.95 4.97
N ARG A 44 -10.34 -10.71 5.97
CA ARG A 44 -9.72 -12.03 5.77
C ARG A 44 -10.63 -12.99 4.99
N ASN A 45 -11.89 -13.05 5.39
CA ASN A 45 -12.90 -13.96 4.85
C ASN A 45 -13.69 -13.33 3.68
N TYR A 46 -13.35 -12.11 3.28
CA TYR A 46 -13.96 -11.39 2.17
C TYR A 46 -12.89 -10.57 1.44
N PRO A 47 -11.90 -11.25 0.83
CA PRO A 47 -10.78 -10.57 0.22
C PRO A 47 -11.25 -9.75 -0.97
N MET A 48 -10.85 -8.49 -1.01
CA MET A 48 -11.11 -7.61 -2.16
C MET A 48 -9.92 -7.56 -3.10
N TRP A 49 -8.72 -7.64 -2.51
CA TRP A 49 -7.46 -7.53 -3.20
C TRP A 49 -6.43 -8.44 -2.55
N GLN A 50 -5.83 -9.32 -3.35
CA GLN A 50 -4.85 -10.31 -2.88
C GLN A 50 -3.67 -10.48 -3.84
N TYR A 51 -2.54 -10.86 -3.25
CA TYR A 51 -1.38 -11.36 -3.99
C TYR A 51 -1.57 -12.83 -4.31
N LYS A 52 -1.30 -13.20 -5.55
CA LYS A 52 -1.16 -14.59 -6.00
C LYS A 52 0.30 -15.02 -5.96
N GLU A 53 0.48 -16.30 -5.68
CA GLU A 53 1.78 -16.96 -5.70
C GLU A 53 2.38 -16.95 -7.11
N THR A 54 3.71 -16.93 -7.18
CA THR A 54 4.44 -17.09 -8.43
C THR A 54 4.94 -18.53 -8.53
N VAL A 55 4.86 -19.12 -9.73
CA VAL A 55 5.48 -20.43 -10.04
C VAL A 55 6.98 -20.48 -9.70
N PHE A 56 7.65 -19.31 -9.73
CA PHE A 56 9.02 -19.16 -9.27
C PHE A 56 9.06 -18.93 -7.75
N ALA A 57 9.78 -19.78 -7.01
CA ALA A 57 9.97 -19.72 -5.56
C ALA A 57 8.71 -20.05 -4.70
N GLU A 58 7.86 -20.96 -5.17
CA GLU A 58 6.71 -21.50 -4.40
C GLU A 58 7.11 -22.01 -3.00
N ASN A 59 8.32 -22.57 -2.85
CA ASN A 59 8.82 -23.06 -1.57
C ASN A 59 9.12 -21.96 -0.52
N ILE A 60 9.22 -20.69 -0.93
CA ILE A 60 9.58 -19.56 -0.05
C ILE A 60 8.43 -18.53 0.01
N LEU A 61 7.76 -18.29 -1.11
CA LEU A 61 6.66 -17.34 -1.24
C LEU A 61 5.34 -18.10 -1.40
N PHE A 62 4.93 -18.76 -0.31
CA PHE A 62 3.64 -19.42 -0.24
C PHE A 62 2.59 -18.49 0.39
N GLY A 63 1.50 -18.30 -0.34
CA GLY A 63 0.32 -17.57 0.08
C GLY A 63 0.45 -16.05 0.08
N HIS A 64 -0.71 -15.41 -0.02
CA HIS A 64 -0.86 -13.97 0.18
C HIS A 64 -0.17 -13.44 1.46
N PRO A 65 -0.24 -14.10 2.64
CA PRO A 65 0.33 -13.54 3.87
C PRO A 65 1.85 -13.37 3.83
N VAL A 66 2.60 -14.35 3.30
CA VAL A 66 4.07 -14.29 3.26
C VAL A 66 4.53 -13.22 2.29
N ILE A 67 3.92 -13.17 1.10
CA ILE A 67 4.21 -12.13 0.10
C ILE A 67 3.91 -10.75 0.68
N ASN A 68 2.78 -10.61 1.38
CA ASN A 68 2.38 -9.35 1.96
C ASN A 68 3.34 -8.89 3.08
N LEU A 69 3.76 -9.78 3.97
CA LEU A 69 4.75 -9.46 5.01
C LEU A 69 6.10 -9.03 4.42
N MET A 70 6.55 -9.67 3.35
CA MET A 70 7.79 -9.26 2.66
C MET A 70 7.66 -7.84 2.08
N ILE A 71 6.53 -7.55 1.44
CA ILE A 71 6.24 -6.22 0.89
C ILE A 71 6.16 -5.17 2.01
N MET A 72 5.50 -5.49 3.13
CA MET A 72 5.49 -4.63 4.32
C MET A 72 6.88 -4.36 4.87
N ALA A 73 7.77 -5.35 4.86
CA ALA A 73 9.11 -5.22 5.42
C ALA A 73 10.08 -4.44 4.52
N ILE A 74 9.87 -4.47 3.20
CA ILE A 74 10.82 -3.90 2.23
C ILE A 74 10.21 -2.71 1.48
N VAL A 75 9.11 -2.96 0.77
CA VAL A 75 8.50 -1.98 -0.14
C VAL A 75 7.91 -0.82 0.65
N TYR A 76 7.22 -1.06 1.77
CA TYR A 76 6.56 0.02 2.52
C TYR A 76 7.57 1.01 3.11
N PRO A 77 8.63 0.58 3.83
CA PRO A 77 9.69 1.48 4.27
C PRO A 77 10.34 2.24 3.11
N ALA A 78 10.71 1.55 2.03
CA ALA A 78 11.35 2.18 0.87
C ALA A 78 10.46 3.28 0.28
N THR A 79 9.18 2.98 0.06
CA THR A 79 8.20 3.96 -0.45
C THR A 79 8.09 5.17 0.45
N ILE A 80 7.92 4.98 1.75
CA ILE A 80 7.75 6.11 2.68
C ILE A 80 9.04 6.96 2.76
N LEU A 81 10.21 6.33 2.81
CA LEU A 81 11.50 7.04 2.86
C LEU A 81 11.73 7.90 1.62
N ILE A 82 11.39 7.40 0.43
CA ILE A 82 11.55 8.17 -0.81
C ILE A 82 10.45 9.23 -0.90
N PHE A 83 9.18 8.84 -0.71
CA PHE A 83 8.01 9.69 -0.88
C PHE A 83 8.03 10.91 0.06
N LEU A 84 8.25 10.68 1.36
CA LEU A 84 8.28 11.76 2.35
C LEU A 84 9.61 12.51 2.34
N GLY A 85 10.73 11.82 2.12
CA GLY A 85 12.07 12.42 2.06
C GLY A 85 12.21 13.42 0.91
N HIS A 86 11.56 13.16 -0.22
CA HIS A 86 11.61 14.01 -1.41
C HIS A 86 10.31 14.79 -1.65
N TYR A 87 9.45 14.91 -0.63
CA TYR A 87 8.15 15.55 -0.79
C TYR A 87 8.32 17.06 -1.08
N PRO A 88 7.86 17.57 -2.24
CA PRO A 88 8.21 18.92 -2.69
C PRO A 88 7.47 20.02 -1.93
N LYS A 89 7.98 21.26 -2.08
CA LYS A 89 7.36 22.47 -1.54
C LYS A 89 6.45 23.11 -2.61
N GLY A 90 5.21 23.43 -2.25
CA GLY A 90 4.25 24.11 -3.13
C GLY A 90 3.17 23.18 -3.68
N CYS A 91 1.92 23.67 -3.69
CA CYS A 91 0.73 22.84 -3.93
C CYS A 91 0.75 22.11 -5.26
N ARG A 92 1.15 22.77 -6.36
CA ARG A 92 1.21 22.14 -7.69
C ARG A 92 2.22 20.99 -7.75
N GLN A 93 3.42 21.20 -7.19
CA GLN A 93 4.45 20.17 -7.20
C GLN A 93 4.05 18.99 -6.32
N GLN A 94 3.37 19.25 -5.19
CA GLN A 94 2.83 18.20 -4.32
C GLN A 94 1.77 17.36 -5.01
N ALA A 95 0.84 17.99 -5.73
CA ALA A 95 -0.16 17.27 -6.52
C ALA A 95 0.48 16.39 -7.60
N ILE A 96 1.49 16.92 -8.33
CA ILE A 96 2.25 16.15 -9.33
C ILE A 96 2.99 14.98 -8.67
N TRP A 97 3.61 15.21 -7.51
CA TRP A 97 4.34 14.16 -6.78
C TRP A 97 3.42 13.03 -6.35
N ILE A 98 2.26 13.35 -5.78
CA ILE A 98 1.24 12.35 -5.44
C ILE A 98 0.77 11.62 -6.69
N ALA A 99 0.45 12.35 -7.77
CA ALA A 99 0.00 11.75 -9.03
C ALA A 99 1.04 10.79 -9.63
N LEU A 100 2.33 11.13 -9.56
CA LEU A 100 3.42 10.26 -10.01
C LEU A 100 3.45 8.95 -9.24
N TRP A 101 3.36 9.01 -7.91
CA TRP A 101 3.37 7.82 -7.05
C TRP A 101 2.12 6.96 -7.24
N VAL A 102 0.95 7.59 -7.34
CA VAL A 102 -0.32 6.92 -7.68
C VAL A 102 -0.21 6.21 -9.02
N PHE A 103 0.32 6.90 -10.05
CA PHE A 103 0.53 6.32 -11.37
C PHE A 103 1.50 5.15 -11.32
N PHE A 104 2.59 5.27 -10.59
CA PHE A 104 3.60 4.21 -10.45
C PHE A 104 3.01 2.94 -9.80
N TYR A 105 2.33 3.09 -8.66
CA TYR A 105 1.67 1.96 -7.97
C TYR A 105 0.58 1.33 -8.84
N SER A 106 -0.26 2.16 -9.46
CA SER A 106 -1.34 1.68 -10.33
C SER A 106 -0.78 0.97 -11.57
N SER A 107 0.35 1.43 -12.12
CA SER A 107 1.00 0.75 -13.26
C SER A 107 1.55 -0.62 -12.87
N ILE A 108 2.18 -0.73 -11.70
CA ILE A 108 2.68 -2.01 -11.17
C ILE A 108 1.51 -2.97 -10.98
N GLU A 109 0.44 -2.52 -10.35
CA GLU A 109 -0.74 -3.34 -10.13
C GLU A 109 -1.40 -3.77 -11.44
N PHE A 110 -1.58 -2.85 -12.39
CA PHE A 110 -2.15 -3.15 -13.70
C PHE A 110 -1.36 -4.24 -14.43
N VAL A 111 -0.02 -4.15 -14.43
CA VAL A 111 0.85 -5.16 -15.02
C VAL A 111 0.69 -6.51 -14.31
N ASN A 112 0.68 -6.51 -12.98
CA ASN A 112 0.54 -7.73 -12.19
C ASN A 112 -0.85 -8.37 -12.32
N LEU A 113 -1.91 -7.57 -12.49
CA LEU A 113 -3.28 -8.04 -12.64
C LEU A 113 -3.52 -8.61 -14.04
N HIS A 114 -3.13 -7.89 -15.10
CA HIS A 114 -3.52 -8.24 -16.47
C HIS A 114 -2.48 -9.06 -17.25
N TYR A 115 -1.20 -8.97 -16.92
CA TYR A 115 -0.13 -9.62 -17.69
C TYR A 115 0.59 -10.72 -16.92
N LEU A 116 0.73 -10.59 -15.61
CA LEU A 116 1.49 -11.55 -14.80
C LEU A 116 0.60 -12.47 -13.95
N ASN A 117 -0.69 -12.16 -13.80
CA ASN A 117 -1.66 -12.89 -12.96
C ASN A 117 -1.18 -13.08 -11.51
N LEU A 118 -0.54 -12.05 -10.95
CA LEU A 118 0.07 -12.04 -9.61
C LEU A 118 -0.73 -11.27 -8.57
N ILE A 119 -1.78 -10.58 -9.01
CA ILE A 119 -2.75 -9.91 -8.16
C ILE A 119 -4.13 -10.39 -8.62
N GLU A 120 -5.04 -10.55 -7.67
CA GLU A 120 -6.43 -10.86 -7.91
C GLU A 120 -7.32 -9.81 -7.27
N HIS A 121 -8.31 -9.37 -8.04
CA HIS A 121 -9.42 -8.54 -7.57
C HIS A 121 -10.65 -9.42 -7.43
N SER A 122 -11.32 -9.31 -6.29
CA SER A 122 -12.51 -10.07 -5.94
C SER A 122 -13.51 -9.18 -5.20
N ASN A 123 -14.74 -9.66 -5.01
CA ASN A 123 -15.76 -8.98 -4.19
C ASN A 123 -16.02 -7.51 -4.60
N GLY A 124 -16.14 -7.27 -5.92
CA GLY A 124 -16.45 -5.94 -6.47
C GLY A 124 -15.26 -4.97 -6.52
N TRP A 125 -14.08 -5.38 -6.07
CA TRP A 125 -12.86 -4.58 -6.25
C TRP A 125 -12.48 -4.50 -7.72
N THR A 126 -12.04 -3.31 -8.15
CA THR A 126 -11.63 -3.06 -9.53
C THR A 126 -10.38 -2.20 -9.54
N MET A 127 -9.76 -2.07 -10.71
CA MET A 127 -8.64 -1.13 -10.89
C MET A 127 -9.00 0.32 -10.53
N GLY A 128 -10.27 0.72 -10.67
CA GLY A 128 -10.76 2.03 -10.25
C GLY A 128 -10.72 2.21 -8.72
N TRP A 129 -11.10 1.17 -7.98
CA TRP A 129 -10.99 1.14 -6.52
C TRP A 129 -9.54 1.19 -6.07
N SER A 130 -8.64 0.46 -6.74
CA SER A 130 -7.20 0.54 -6.49
C SER A 130 -6.62 1.92 -6.73
N LEU A 131 -7.02 2.58 -7.82
CA LEU A 131 -6.59 3.95 -8.13
C LEU A 131 -7.05 4.92 -7.04
N LEU A 132 -8.33 4.84 -6.64
CA LEU A 132 -8.88 5.66 -5.56
C LEU A 132 -8.17 5.41 -4.23
N PHE A 133 -7.91 4.13 -3.91
CA PHE A 133 -7.16 3.75 -2.72
C PHE A 133 -5.74 4.32 -2.75
N ASN A 134 -5.02 4.23 -3.88
CA ASN A 134 -3.67 4.79 -4.03
C ASN A 134 -3.66 6.31 -3.83
N ILE A 135 -4.63 7.04 -4.40
CA ILE A 135 -4.77 8.49 -4.20
C ILE A 135 -4.95 8.79 -2.71
N PHE A 136 -5.91 8.13 -2.06
CA PHE A 136 -6.15 8.28 -0.63
C PHE A 136 -4.90 7.94 0.20
N MET A 137 -4.24 6.83 -0.12
CA MET A 137 -3.05 6.31 0.57
C MET A 137 -1.89 7.32 0.56
N PHE A 138 -1.53 7.89 -0.58
CA PHE A 138 -0.44 8.87 -0.64
C PHE A 138 -0.79 10.20 0.04
N ILE A 139 -2.06 10.62 -0.03
CA ILE A 139 -2.53 11.79 0.72
C ILE A 139 -2.43 11.53 2.22
N ILE A 140 -2.93 10.39 2.71
CA ILE A 140 -2.98 10.09 4.14
C ILE A 140 -1.58 9.91 4.72
N PHE A 141 -0.59 9.40 3.98
CA PHE A 141 0.80 9.37 4.44
C PHE A 141 1.35 10.77 4.72
N ARG A 142 1.04 11.74 3.84
CA ARG A 142 1.46 13.12 4.08
C ARG A 142 0.76 13.73 5.28
N VAL A 143 -0.54 13.48 5.43
CA VAL A 143 -1.32 13.93 6.58
C VAL A 143 -0.80 13.30 7.87
N HIS A 144 -0.53 11.99 7.88
CA HIS A 144 -0.02 11.26 9.03
C HIS A 144 1.32 11.80 9.49
N TYR A 145 2.26 12.03 8.56
CA TYR A 145 3.55 12.63 8.87
C TYR A 145 3.45 14.01 9.55
N LYS A 146 2.41 14.80 9.24
CA LYS A 146 2.21 16.13 9.84
C LYS A 146 1.29 16.15 11.05
N ARG A 147 0.27 15.30 11.07
CA ARG A 147 -0.81 15.26 12.06
C ARG A 147 -1.26 13.79 12.25
N PRO A 148 -0.51 12.97 13.00
CA PRO A 148 -0.79 11.54 13.14
C PRO A 148 -2.22 11.23 13.62
N LEU A 149 -2.70 11.94 14.64
CA LEU A 149 -4.05 11.73 15.20
C LEU A 149 -5.17 12.02 14.20
N VAL A 150 -5.01 13.06 13.37
CA VAL A 150 -5.98 13.39 12.32
C VAL A 150 -5.99 12.30 11.26
N ALA A 151 -4.82 11.80 10.87
CA ALA A 151 -4.72 10.72 9.90
C ALA A 151 -5.33 9.41 10.41
N LEU A 152 -5.18 9.08 11.69
CA LEU A 152 -5.85 7.93 12.30
C LEU A 152 -7.38 8.06 12.21
N GLY A 153 -7.94 9.22 12.57
CA GLY A 153 -9.38 9.48 12.45
C GLY A 153 -9.88 9.35 11.01
N ILE A 154 -9.16 9.93 10.04
CA ILE A 154 -9.50 9.82 8.61
C ILE A 154 -9.38 8.36 8.14
N GLY A 155 -8.37 7.61 8.62
CA GLY A 155 -8.20 6.18 8.31
C GLY A 155 -9.39 5.34 8.77
N PHE A 156 -9.90 5.57 9.98
CA PHE A 156 -11.12 4.90 10.46
C PHE A 156 -12.34 5.22 9.59
N LEU A 157 -12.54 6.49 9.24
CA LEU A 157 -13.62 6.89 8.34
C LEU A 157 -13.50 6.24 6.96
N TRP A 158 -12.28 6.09 6.45
CA TRP A 158 -12.01 5.43 5.17
C TRP A 158 -12.35 3.94 5.19
N ILE A 159 -11.96 3.23 6.26
CA ILE A 159 -12.33 1.82 6.44
C ILE A 159 -13.85 1.67 6.50
N PHE A 160 -14.54 2.54 7.26
CA PHE A 160 -16.00 2.53 7.33
C PHE A 160 -16.64 2.83 5.97
N PHE A 161 -16.11 3.80 5.22
CA PHE A 161 -16.57 4.10 3.87
C PHE A 161 -16.46 2.89 2.93
N LEU A 162 -15.29 2.24 2.88
CA LEU A 162 -15.08 1.03 2.06
C LEU A 162 -15.99 -0.12 2.50
N TRP A 163 -16.18 -0.30 3.81
CA TRP A 163 -17.06 -1.33 4.36
C TRP A 163 -18.49 -1.22 3.80
N ASN A 164 -19.04 -0.01 3.78
CA ASN A 164 -20.39 0.24 3.29
C ASN A 164 -20.47 0.19 1.76
N MET A 165 -19.46 0.69 1.04
CA MET A 165 -19.50 0.74 -0.43
C MET A 165 -19.30 -0.63 -1.09
N LEU A 166 -18.66 -1.57 -0.41
CA LEU A 166 -18.36 -2.91 -0.92
C LEU A 166 -19.23 -3.99 -0.27
N ASP A 167 -20.31 -3.57 0.39
CA ASP A 167 -21.33 -4.40 1.02
C ASP A 167 -20.74 -5.52 1.90
N VAL A 168 -19.68 -5.20 2.66
CA VAL A 168 -18.95 -6.18 3.44
C VAL A 168 -19.85 -6.72 4.57
N PRO A 169 -20.13 -8.03 4.61
CA PRO A 169 -20.99 -8.60 5.65
C PRO A 169 -20.42 -8.40 7.07
N ILE A 170 -21.21 -7.81 7.97
CA ILE A 170 -20.82 -7.59 9.38
C ILE A 170 -20.55 -8.92 10.11
N GLU A 171 -21.15 -10.01 9.64
CA GLU A 171 -20.96 -11.36 10.18
C GLU A 171 -19.50 -11.84 10.12
N LEU A 172 -18.67 -11.24 9.26
CA LEU A 172 -17.24 -11.54 9.15
C LEU A 172 -16.43 -11.09 10.37
N LEU A 173 -17.00 -10.25 11.24
CA LEU A 173 -16.38 -9.79 12.49
C LEU A 173 -16.69 -10.71 13.69
N LYS A 174 -17.57 -11.71 13.52
CA LYS A 174 -17.88 -12.71 14.55
C LYS A 174 -16.86 -13.84 14.52
#